data_AF-A0A2J7QK81-F1
#
_entry.id   AF-A0A2J7QK81-F1
#
_cell.length_a   1.000
_cell.length_b   1.000
_cell.length_c   1.000
_cell.angle_alpha   90.00
_cell.angle_beta   90.00
_cell.angle_gamma   90.00
#
_symmetry.space_group_name_H-M   'P 1'
#
loop_
_entity.id
_entity.type
_entity.pdbx_description
1 polymer ?
#
loop_
_entity_poly.entity_id
_entity_poly.type
_entity_poly.pdbx_seq_one_letter_code
_entity_poly.pdbx_strand_id
1 'polypeptide(L)'
;ACMNLTYDPHEFSMTSNMLMNDNPVFTYTFTAKNPPAACMPVPLPYIPVRVHFCVRMFNIFTPGSNLHMCVDFEARIANKPVIILHFDCLRVGADGFALLKPEDEGGLGTSSPVGVPGDDEYDEVTEE
;
A
#
# COMPACT_ATOMS: atom_id res chain seq x y z
N ALA A 1 27.78 -7.80 21.18
CA ALA A 1 26.92 -7.86 19.99
C ALA A 1 26.33 -6.49 19.78
N CYS A 2 26.38 -5.97 18.56
CA CYS A 2 25.92 -4.63 18.20
C CYS A 2 24.93 -4.74 17.03
N MET A 3 24.06 -3.74 16.85
CA MET A 3 23.14 -3.67 15.71
C MET A 3 23.39 -2.35 14.98
N ASN A 4 23.76 -2.42 13.70
CA ASN A 4 23.95 -1.25 12.85
C ASN A 4 22.74 -1.12 11.92
N LEU A 5 22.20 0.08 11.84
CA LEU A 5 20.91 0.34 11.23
C LEU A 5 21.06 1.41 10.16
N THR A 6 20.95 0.99 8.90
CA THR A 6 21.10 1.87 7.74
C THR A 6 19.72 2.16 7.17
N TYR A 7 19.36 3.44 7.09
CA TYR A 7 18.13 3.90 6.45
C TYR A 7 18.47 4.53 5.10
N ASP A 8 17.90 3.98 4.03
CA ASP A 8 17.93 4.57 2.70
C ASP A 8 16.63 5.34 2.45
N PRO A 9 16.67 6.68 2.43
CA PRO A 9 15.49 7.51 2.20
C PRO A 9 14.97 7.46 0.76
N HIS A 10 15.79 7.09 -0.22
CA HIS A 10 15.37 6.98 -1.63
C HIS A 10 14.64 5.67 -1.90
N GLU A 11 15.03 4.60 -1.21
CA GLU A 11 14.40 3.28 -1.31
C GLU A 11 13.39 2.98 -0.21
N PHE A 12 13.22 3.88 0.78
CA PHE A 12 12.52 3.62 2.04
C PHE A 12 12.88 2.24 2.61
N SER A 13 14.15 1.86 2.50
CA SER A 13 14.65 0.56 2.94
C SER A 13 15.44 0.73 4.22
N MET A 14 15.21 -0.16 5.18
CA MET A 14 15.85 -0.17 6.48
C MET A 14 16.63 -1.47 6.60
N THR A 15 17.95 -1.37 6.56
CA THR A 15 18.86 -2.51 6.70
C THR A 15 19.39 -2.58 8.12
N SER A 16 19.10 -3.66 8.82
CA SER A 16 19.61 -3.96 10.15
C SER A 16 20.70 -5.03 10.06
N ASN A 17 21.90 -4.71 10.52
CA ASN A 17 23.05 -5.60 10.57
C ASN A 17 23.40 -5.90 12.03
N MET A 18 23.20 -7.15 12.47
CA MET A 18 23.64 -7.63 13.77
C MET A 18 25.09 -8.11 13.67
N LEU A 19 25.97 -7.43 14.41
CA LEU A 19 27.42 -7.63 14.41
C LEU A 19 27.87 -8.35 15.69
N MET A 20 28.80 -9.29 15.57
CA MET A 20 29.51 -9.92 16.68
C MET A 20 31.01 -9.84 16.40
N ASN A 21 31.76 -9.16 17.27
CA ASN A 21 33.19 -8.85 17.07
C ASN A 21 33.44 -8.18 15.71
N ASP A 22 32.67 -7.12 15.41
CA ASP A 22 32.71 -6.36 14.15
C ASP A 22 32.44 -7.13 12.85
N ASN A 23 32.04 -8.41 12.96
CA ASN A 23 31.62 -9.21 11.81
C ASN A 23 30.10 -9.32 11.76
N PRO A 24 29.45 -9.07 10.61
CA PRO A 24 28.01 -9.22 10.47
C PRO A 24 27.65 -10.71 10.55
N VAL A 25 26.78 -11.05 11.49
CA VAL A 25 26.30 -12.43 11.68
C VAL A 25 24.88 -12.59 11.13
N PHE A 26 24.10 -11.51 11.13
CA PHE A 26 22.73 -11.52 10.62
C PHE A 26 22.38 -10.15 10.03
N THR A 27 21.95 -10.12 8.77
CA THR A 27 21.51 -8.92 8.06
C THR A 27 20.04 -9.09 7.67
N TYR A 28 19.21 -8.12 8.07
CA TYR A 28 17.80 -8.08 7.72
C TYR A 28 17.47 -6.73 7.09
N THR A 29 17.11 -6.74 5.81
CA THR A 29 16.63 -5.55 5.10
C THR A 29 15.13 -5.61 4.97
N PHE A 30 14.46 -4.59 5.52
CA PHE A 30 13.03 -4.40 5.36
C PHE A 30 12.79 -3.18 4.46
N THR A 31 12.13 -3.41 3.33
CA THR A 31 11.72 -2.34 2.42
C THR A 31 10.33 -1.86 2.79
N ALA A 32 10.21 -0.61 3.23
CA ALA A 32 8.93 0.00 3.56
C ALA A 32 8.12 0.43 2.32
N LYS A 33 8.68 0.38 1.10
CA LYS A 33 7.92 0.63 -0.15
C LYS A 33 6.86 -0.45 -0.44
N ASN A 34 7.15 -1.70 -0.12
CA ASN A 34 6.25 -2.82 -0.41
C ASN A 34 6.39 -3.91 0.66
N PRO A 35 5.80 -3.71 1.84
CA PRO A 35 5.85 -4.68 2.92
C PRO A 35 5.16 -6.00 2.52
N PRO A 36 5.53 -7.13 3.15
CA PRO A 36 4.80 -8.38 2.96
C PRO A 36 3.34 -8.24 3.42
N ALA A 37 2.43 -8.95 2.75
CA ALA A 37 1.01 -8.90 3.09
C ALA A 37 0.73 -9.43 4.50
N ALA A 38 -0.04 -8.70 5.29
CA ALA A 38 -0.47 -9.09 6.63
C ALA A 38 -1.69 -10.01 6.52
N CYS A 39 -1.57 -11.26 6.96
CA CYS A 39 -2.61 -12.28 6.83
C CYS A 39 -3.19 -12.69 8.18
N MET A 40 -4.51 -12.75 8.28
CA MET A 40 -5.25 -13.28 9.42
C MET A 40 -6.02 -14.53 9.02
N PRO A 41 -5.98 -15.63 9.81
CA PRO A 41 -6.80 -16.79 9.56
C PRO A 41 -8.28 -16.45 9.79
N VAL A 42 -9.14 -16.81 8.84
CA VAL A 42 -10.59 -16.67 8.97
C VAL A 42 -11.17 -18.01 9.42
N PRO A 43 -11.66 -18.15 10.67
CA PRO A 43 -12.23 -19.38 11.13
C PRO A 43 -13.60 -19.60 10.48
N LEU A 44 -13.69 -20.55 9.55
CA LEU A 44 -14.95 -20.99 8.98
C LEU A 44 -15.37 -22.30 9.67
N PRO A 45 -16.41 -22.28 10.52
CA PRO A 45 -16.89 -23.52 11.13
C PRO A 45 -17.41 -24.46 10.03
N TYR A 46 -17.19 -25.76 10.20
CA TYR A 46 -17.66 -26.84 9.29
C TYR A 46 -16.98 -26.97 7.92
N ILE A 47 -16.03 -26.10 7.56
CA ILE A 47 -15.28 -26.21 6.30
C ILE A 47 -13.82 -26.58 6.60
N PRO A 48 -13.32 -27.74 6.15
CA PRO A 48 -11.96 -28.22 6.49
C PRO A 48 -10.84 -27.50 5.70
N VAL A 49 -11.10 -26.32 5.14
CA VAL A 49 -10.13 -25.58 4.32
C VAL A 49 -9.55 -24.40 5.08
N ARG A 50 -8.23 -24.21 4.95
CA ARG A 50 -7.55 -23.03 5.53
C ARG A 50 -7.82 -21.81 4.66
N VAL A 51 -8.58 -20.86 5.20
CA VAL A 51 -8.85 -19.56 4.60
C VAL A 51 -8.09 -18.49 5.37
N HIS A 52 -7.39 -17.64 4.63
CA HIS A 52 -6.72 -16.46 5.16
C HIS A 52 -7.26 -15.22 4.46
N PHE A 53 -7.53 -14.18 5.25
CA PHE A 53 -7.77 -12.84 4.74
C PHE A 53 -6.47 -12.05 4.90
N CYS A 54 -5.96 -11.50 3.81
CA CYS A 54 -4.71 -10.76 3.78
C CYS A 54 -4.93 -9.33 3.33
N VAL A 55 -4.16 -8.42 3.91
CA VAL A 55 -4.08 -7.02 3.52
C VAL A 55 -2.67 -6.76 2.99
N ARG A 56 -2.57 -6.31 1.75
CA ARG A 56 -1.31 -6.01 1.08
C ARG A 56 -1.24 -4.50 0.85
N MET A 57 -0.25 -3.85 1.47
CA MET A 57 0.04 -2.46 1.19
C MET A 57 1.18 -2.38 0.17
N PHE A 58 1.04 -1.54 -0.84
CA PHE A 58 2.02 -1.42 -1.92
C PHE A 58 2.11 0.03 -2.42
N ASN A 59 3.14 0.31 -3.21
CA ASN A 59 3.40 1.63 -3.79
C ASN A 59 3.41 2.75 -2.73
N ILE A 60 4.15 2.50 -1.64
CA ILE A 60 4.28 3.43 -0.52
C ILE A 60 5.46 4.38 -0.80
N PHE A 61 5.20 5.68 -0.85
CA PHE A 61 6.23 6.70 -1.00
C PHE A 61 5.76 8.03 -0.40
N THR A 62 6.69 8.93 -0.08
CA THR A 62 6.34 10.25 0.48
C THR A 62 6.72 11.38 -0.48
N PRO A 63 5.79 11.86 -1.34
CA PRO A 63 6.04 13.04 -2.16
C PRO A 63 5.99 14.31 -1.30
N GLY A 64 7.16 14.87 -0.97
CA GLY A 64 7.27 16.06 -0.12
C GLY A 64 6.87 15.76 1.32
N SER A 65 5.83 16.45 1.81
CA SER A 65 5.25 16.29 3.16
C SER A 65 3.99 15.41 3.19
N ASN A 66 3.68 14.74 2.08
CA ASN A 66 2.55 13.83 1.97
C ASN A 66 3.04 12.38 1.93
N LEU A 67 2.27 11.45 2.49
CA LEU A 67 2.43 10.00 2.40
C LEU A 67 1.44 9.47 1.37
N HIS A 68 1.90 8.66 0.42
CA HIS A 68 1.08 7.94 -0.54
C HIS A 68 1.18 6.43 -0.26
N MET A 69 0.05 5.72 -0.25
CA MET A 69 0.02 4.26 -0.09
C MET A 69 -1.20 3.64 -0.78
N CYS A 70 -1.05 2.46 -1.38
CA CYS A 70 -2.16 1.69 -1.96
C CYS A 70 -2.43 0.42 -1.15
N VAL A 71 -3.66 -0.07 -1.18
CA VAL A 71 -4.09 -1.23 -0.40
C VAL A 71 -4.87 -2.21 -1.27
N ASP A 72 -4.47 -3.47 -1.23
CA ASP A 72 -5.22 -4.60 -1.80
C ASP A 72 -5.68 -5.52 -0.67
N PHE A 73 -6.90 -6.06 -0.80
CA PHE A 73 -7.35 -7.17 0.03
C PHE A 73 -7.34 -8.47 -0.76
N GLU A 74 -6.78 -9.51 -0.16
CA GLU A 74 -6.68 -10.83 -0.76
C GLU A 74 -7.37 -11.87 0.14
N ALA A 75 -8.27 -12.67 -0.42
CA ALA A 75 -8.71 -13.90 0.22
C ALA A 75 -7.87 -15.07 -0.33
N ARG A 76 -7.20 -15.81 0.54
CA ARG A 76 -6.36 -16.95 0.18
C ARG A 76 -6.95 -18.26 0.69
N ILE A 77 -7.03 -19.27 -0.18
CA ILE A 77 -7.37 -20.65 0.17
C ILE A 77 -6.14 -21.51 -0.05
N ALA A 78 -5.73 -22.28 0.96
CA ALA A 78 -4.51 -23.09 0.90
C ALA A 78 -3.28 -22.26 0.42
N ASN A 79 -3.14 -21.03 0.93
CA ASN A 79 -2.09 -20.05 0.60
C ASN A 79 -2.09 -19.52 -0.84
N LYS A 80 -3.10 -19.82 -1.65
CA LYS A 80 -3.26 -19.24 -3.00
C LYS A 80 -4.34 -18.15 -2.97
N PRO A 81 -4.06 -16.93 -3.48
CA PRO A 81 -5.09 -15.91 -3.62
C PRO A 81 -6.16 -16.39 -4.59
N VAL A 82 -7.41 -16.37 -4.14
CA VAL A 82 -8.59 -16.72 -4.95
C VAL A 82 -9.42 -15.50 -5.28
N ILE A 83 -9.37 -14.47 -4.43
CA ILE A 83 -10.04 -13.18 -4.64
C ILE A 83 -9.02 -12.10 -4.29
N ILE A 84 -8.89 -11.11 -5.18
CA ILE A 84 -8.08 -9.92 -4.97
C ILE A 84 -8.99 -8.72 -5.23
N LEU A 85 -9.07 -7.82 -4.26
CA LEU A 85 -9.82 -6.59 -4.33
C LEU A 85 -8.82 -5.44 -4.32
N HIS A 86 -8.82 -4.67 -5.40
CA HIS A 86 -7.99 -3.49 -5.55
C HIS A 86 -8.73 -2.26 -5.06
N PHE A 87 -8.12 -1.50 -4.15
CA PHE A 87 -8.66 -0.23 -3.68
C PHE A 87 -7.84 0.94 -4.22
N ASP A 88 -8.47 2.11 -4.20
CA ASP A 88 -7.80 3.37 -4.47
C ASP A 88 -6.69 3.64 -3.46
N CYS A 89 -5.63 4.29 -3.94
CA CYS A 89 -4.50 4.71 -3.13
C CYS A 89 -4.88 5.90 -2.25
N LEU A 90 -4.41 5.88 -1.01
CA LEU A 90 -4.58 6.96 -0.05
C LEU A 90 -3.35 7.86 -0.03
N ARG A 91 -3.56 9.16 -0.21
CA ARG A 91 -2.57 10.20 0.07
C ARG A 91 -2.98 10.93 1.34
N VAL A 92 -2.08 11.07 2.32
CA VAL A 92 -2.31 11.80 3.59
C VAL A 92 -1.12 12.69 3.90
N GLY A 93 -1.35 13.93 4.30
CA GLY A 93 -0.29 14.82 4.78
C GLY A 93 -0.83 16.14 5.31
N ALA A 94 0.02 17.17 5.30
CA ALA A 94 -0.34 18.51 5.76
C ALA A 94 -1.51 19.12 4.95
N ASP A 95 -1.69 18.67 3.70
CA ASP A 95 -2.72 19.14 2.78
C ASP A 95 -4.05 18.39 2.93
N GLY A 96 -4.16 17.44 3.87
CA GLY A 96 -5.36 16.62 4.11
C GLY A 96 -5.21 15.19 3.62
N PHE A 97 -6.32 14.56 3.21
CA PHE A 97 -6.33 13.23 2.62
C PHE A 97 -6.99 13.23 1.24
N ALA A 98 -6.53 12.37 0.33
CA ALA A 98 -7.10 12.16 -0.99
C ALA A 98 -7.10 10.67 -1.34
N LEU A 99 -8.13 10.23 -2.07
CA LEU A 99 -8.17 8.92 -2.70
C LEU A 99 -7.85 9.09 -4.18
N LEU A 100 -6.85 8.37 -4.65
CA LEU A 100 -6.31 8.44 -6.00
C LEU A 100 -6.41 7.05 -6.60
N LYS A 101 -6.79 6.96 -7.88
CA LYS A 101 -6.75 5.67 -8.54
C LYS A 101 -5.30 5.18 -8.62
N PRO A 102 -5.05 3.86 -8.57
CA PRO A 102 -3.70 3.32 -8.63
C PRO A 102 -2.94 3.66 -9.92
N GLU A 103 -3.66 4.05 -10.98
CA GLU A 103 -3.10 4.51 -12.26
C GLU A 103 -2.57 5.96 -12.24
N ASP A 104 -2.95 6.76 -11.24
CA ASP A 104 -2.64 8.21 -11.21
C ASP A 104 -1.26 8.54 -10.60
N GLU A 105 -0.43 7.54 -10.26
CA GLU A 105 0.94 7.71 -9.72
C GLU A 105 1.12 8.86 -8.70
N GLY A 106 0.15 9.04 -7.80
CA GLY A 106 0.18 10.11 -6.79
C GLY A 106 -0.19 11.51 -7.29
N GLY A 107 -0.78 11.63 -8.48
CA GLY A 107 -1.18 12.88 -9.12
C GLY A 107 -0.01 13.66 -9.73
N LEU A 108 1.14 13.02 -9.97
CA LEU A 108 2.30 13.62 -10.64
C LEU A 108 2.30 13.44 -12.18
N GLY A 109 1.16 13.05 -12.75
CA GLY A 109 0.96 12.99 -14.19
C GLY A 109 1.02 14.37 -14.85
N THR A 110 1.83 14.47 -15.90
CA THR A 110 1.94 15.56 -16.88
C THR A 110 0.67 16.38 -17.01
N SER A 111 0.81 17.70 -16.93
CA SER A 111 -0.18 18.71 -17.29
C SER A 111 -1.05 18.27 -18.48
N SER A 112 -2.20 17.66 -18.21
CA SER A 112 -3.33 17.71 -19.13
C SER A 112 -4.05 19.02 -18.86
N PRO A 113 -4.47 19.74 -19.91
CA PRO A 113 -4.93 21.11 -19.78
C PRO A 113 -6.17 21.11 -18.90
N VAL A 114 -6.13 21.96 -17.87
CA VAL A 114 -7.26 22.58 -17.16
C VAL A 114 -8.62 22.05 -17.62
N GLY A 115 -9.07 20.95 -16.99
CA GLY A 115 -10.48 20.61 -16.95
C GLY A 115 -11.16 21.62 -16.04
N VAL A 116 -11.95 22.50 -16.64
CA VAL A 116 -12.81 23.47 -15.97
C VAL A 116 -13.69 22.76 -14.92
N PRO A 117 -13.85 23.30 -13.70
CA PRO A 117 -14.81 22.75 -12.74
C PRO A 117 -16.22 23.16 -13.18
N GLY A 118 -17.02 22.19 -13.61
CA GLY A 118 -18.44 22.37 -13.93
C GLY A 118 -18.82 21.70 -15.24
N ASP A 119 -19.14 20.40 -15.15
CA ASP A 119 -20.15 19.78 -16.00
C ASP A 119 -20.54 18.42 -15.39
N ASP A 120 -21.06 18.50 -14.17
CA ASP A 120 -22.05 17.55 -13.69
C ASP A 120 -23.35 17.81 -14.47
N GLU A 121 -23.45 17.18 -15.65
CA GLU A 121 -24.69 17.08 -16.43
C GLU A 121 -25.69 16.26 -15.61
N TYR A 122 -26.55 16.94 -14.85
CA TYR A 122 -27.69 16.33 -14.17
C TYR A 122 -28.82 16.18 -15.19
N ASP A 123 -29.24 14.94 -15.44
CA ASP A 123 -30.49 14.67 -16.14
C ASP A 123 -31.68 15.22 -15.32
N GLU A 124 -32.49 16.08 -15.93
CA GLU A 124 -33.71 16.61 -15.33
C GLU A 124 -34.74 15.48 -15.16
N VAL A 125 -35.01 15.09 -13.91
CA VAL A 125 -36.09 14.15 -13.58
C VAL A 125 -37.43 14.82 -13.86
N THR A 126 -38.05 14.47 -14.99
CA THR A 126 -39.44 14.89 -15.27
C THR A 126 -40.38 13.88 -14.64
N GLU A 127 -41.02 14.24 -13.54
CA GLU A 127 -42.14 13.48 -12.99
C GLU A 127 -43.41 13.87 -13.76
N GLU A 128 -43.95 12.93 -14.55
CA GLU A 128 -45.33 12.96 -15.07
C GLU A 128 -46.17 11.84 -14.42
#